data_AF-A0A5B9R0J2-F1
#
_entry.id   AF-A0A5B9R0J2-F1
#
_cell.length_a   1.000
_cell.length_b   1.000
_cell.length_c   1.000
_cell.angle_alpha   90.00
_cell.angle_beta   90.00
_cell.angle_gamma   90.00
#
_symmetry.space_group_name_H-M   'P 1'
#
loop_
_entity.id
_entity.type
_entity.pdbx_description
1 polymer ?
#
loop_
_entity_poly.entity_id
_entity_poly.type
_entity_poly.pdbx_seq_one_letter_code
_entity_poly.pdbx_strand_id
1 'polypeptide(L)'
;MAKPFETAAFVATLARAWTGRLVATLARAWAAVLFFTASRTHRLATVATLAAAALCLPLQAADPPTPQQRAQVLQMVDQHLPQLTTVLDYLRDNSPREYERALRDLSRQMRRLETSRKRGEHFYDNELQIIKLETAIDLAVAKLRLRDEPELRQQLRRDIRRLQQLRIERLTFERETLSKRLKRTTEQLAAVEQRLENARQSLDEDAEKDFKTLLRKAGRADSTRGNDKRARSRTRSEKPASDASPTPTNRTKRSPQS
;
A
#
# COMPACT_ATOMS: atom_id res chain seq x y z
N MET A 1 20.34 41.24 38.42
CA MET A 1 21.39 41.60 37.46
C MET A 1 22.08 40.32 37.00
N ALA A 2 21.75 39.86 35.79
CA ALA A 2 22.39 38.71 35.14
C ALA A 2 22.54 39.07 33.66
N LYS A 3 23.77 39.04 33.14
CA LYS A 3 24.09 39.36 31.74
C LYS A 3 23.91 38.11 30.86
N PRO A 4 23.41 38.25 29.62
CA PRO A 4 23.23 37.14 28.69
C PRO A 4 24.57 36.72 28.07
N PHE A 5 24.78 35.40 27.98
CA PHE A 5 25.93 34.78 27.33
C PHE A 5 25.71 34.73 25.80
N GLU A 6 26.72 35.23 25.10
CA GLU A 6 26.91 35.20 23.66
C GLU A 6 27.15 33.76 23.17
N THR A 7 26.27 33.23 22.32
CA THR A 7 26.46 31.93 21.64
C THR A 7 26.56 32.06 20.12
N ALA A 8 26.75 33.28 19.60
CA ALA A 8 26.82 33.53 18.15
C ALA A 8 28.23 33.39 17.55
N ALA A 9 29.29 33.25 18.35
CA ALA A 9 30.67 33.23 17.86
C ALA A 9 31.26 31.83 17.62
N PHE A 10 30.59 30.75 18.03
CA PHE A 10 31.16 29.39 17.93
C PHE A 10 30.74 28.60 16.68
N VAL A 11 29.71 29.05 15.95
CA VAL A 11 29.24 28.39 14.71
C VAL A 11 29.98 28.91 13.46
N ALA A 12 30.64 30.06 13.55
CA ALA A 12 31.30 30.70 12.41
C ALA A 12 32.73 30.18 12.10
N THR A 13 33.30 29.32 12.95
CA THR A 13 34.71 28.89 12.84
C THR A 13 34.91 27.46 12.36
N LEU A 14 33.83 26.70 12.10
CA LEU A 14 33.88 25.36 11.51
C LEU A 14 33.63 25.33 9.99
N ALA A 15 33.27 26.47 9.38
CA ALA A 15 32.97 26.58 7.95
C ALA A 15 34.17 26.97 7.06
N ARG A 16 35.41 26.94 7.56
CA ARG A 16 36.59 27.48 6.85
C ARG A 16 37.78 26.54 6.66
N ALA A 17 37.58 25.22 6.72
CA ALA A 17 38.68 24.25 6.58
C ALA A 17 38.42 23.06 5.64
N TRP A 18 37.46 23.15 4.70
CA TRP A 18 37.10 22.04 3.80
C TRP A 18 36.96 22.41 2.31
N THR A 19 37.72 23.40 1.85
CA THR A 19 37.79 23.76 0.41
C THR A 19 39.24 23.87 -0.02
N GLY A 20 39.85 22.75 -0.38
CA GLY A 20 41.22 22.76 -0.90
C GLY A 20 41.75 21.36 -1.18
N ARG A 21 41.55 20.90 -2.42
CA ARG A 21 41.97 19.60 -3.02
C ARG A 21 40.93 18.50 -2.97
N LEU A 22 39.96 18.55 -3.89
CA LEU A 22 39.38 17.39 -4.61
C LEU A 22 38.31 17.82 -5.65
N VAL A 23 38.45 19.01 -6.25
CA VAL A 23 37.52 19.51 -7.30
C VAL A 23 38.15 19.50 -8.70
N ALA A 24 39.43 19.14 -8.83
CA ALA A 24 40.15 19.21 -10.10
C ALA A 24 40.06 17.96 -11.01
N THR A 25 39.29 16.92 -10.64
CA THR A 25 39.14 15.70 -11.46
C THR A 25 37.70 15.33 -11.86
N LEU A 26 36.67 16.05 -11.38
CA LEU A 26 35.29 15.84 -11.83
C LEU A 26 34.83 16.79 -12.95
N ALA A 27 35.68 17.73 -13.38
CA ALA A 27 35.40 18.62 -14.51
C ALA A 27 35.66 18.01 -15.90
N ARG A 28 36.16 16.76 -15.98
CA ARG A 28 36.40 16.05 -17.26
C ARG A 28 35.41 14.92 -17.55
N ALA A 29 34.49 14.61 -16.64
CA ALA A 29 33.45 13.59 -16.85
C ALA A 29 32.07 14.18 -17.26
N TRP A 30 31.88 15.50 -17.16
CA TRP A 30 30.63 16.15 -17.61
C TRP A 30 30.66 16.64 -19.07
N ALA A 31 31.82 16.65 -19.72
CA ALA A 31 31.98 17.10 -21.11
C ALA A 31 31.68 16.02 -22.17
N ALA A 32 31.35 14.77 -21.76
CA ALA A 32 31.05 13.67 -22.68
C ALA A 32 29.57 13.24 -22.70
N VAL A 33 28.69 13.89 -21.93
CA VAL A 33 27.23 13.67 -22.00
C VAL A 33 26.49 14.82 -22.70
N LEU A 34 27.16 15.94 -22.95
CA LEU A 34 26.61 17.09 -23.69
C LEU A 34 26.91 17.08 -25.20
N PHE A 35 27.30 15.94 -25.77
CA PHE A 35 27.49 15.77 -27.23
C PHE A 35 26.74 14.56 -27.80
N PHE A 36 25.65 14.13 -27.14
CA PHE A 36 24.67 13.19 -27.71
C PHE A 36 23.24 13.72 -27.54
N THR A 37 23.04 15.00 -27.87
CA THR A 37 21.71 15.60 -28.03
C THR A 37 21.69 16.50 -29.28
N ALA A 38 22.23 16.00 -30.38
CA ALA A 38 22.22 16.67 -31.69
C ALA A 38 21.67 15.73 -32.77
N SER A 39 20.47 15.18 -32.56
CA SER A 39 19.70 14.48 -33.61
C SER A 39 18.30 14.05 -33.13
N ARG A 40 17.46 14.99 -32.68
CA ARG A 40 16.00 14.71 -32.59
C ARG A 40 15.09 15.94 -32.55
N THR A 41 15.43 16.98 -33.29
CA THR A 41 14.52 18.11 -33.56
C THR A 41 13.74 17.86 -34.84
N HIS A 42 12.75 16.97 -34.80
CA HIS A 42 11.56 16.98 -35.68
C HIS A 42 10.59 15.89 -35.18
N ARG A 43 9.87 16.15 -34.08
CA ARG A 43 8.60 15.48 -33.69
C ARG A 43 8.04 16.06 -32.39
N LEU A 44 7.86 17.38 -32.29
CA LEU A 44 7.10 18.01 -31.21
C LEU A 44 6.33 19.23 -31.74
N ALA A 45 5.40 19.01 -32.66
CA ALA A 45 4.43 20.02 -33.07
C ALA A 45 2.99 19.47 -33.10
N THR A 46 2.69 18.44 -32.30
CA THR A 46 1.34 17.83 -32.20
C THR A 46 1.06 17.19 -30.83
N VAL A 47 1.55 17.78 -29.72
CA VAL A 47 1.11 17.36 -28.36
C VAL A 47 0.84 18.56 -27.42
N ALA A 48 1.11 19.79 -27.85
CA ALA A 48 0.83 21.01 -27.07
C ALA A 48 -0.65 21.47 -27.10
N THR A 49 -1.54 20.68 -27.69
CA THR A 49 -3.00 20.91 -27.77
C THR A 49 -3.82 19.81 -27.10
N LEU A 50 -3.27 19.12 -26.09
CA LEU A 50 -4.02 18.17 -25.24
C LEU A 50 -3.78 18.36 -23.73
N ALA A 51 -3.07 19.40 -23.31
CA ALA A 51 -2.82 19.67 -21.89
C ALA A 51 -3.72 20.76 -21.27
N ALA A 52 -4.52 21.49 -22.08
CA ALA A 52 -5.43 22.54 -21.58
C ALA A 52 -6.87 22.05 -21.31
N ALA A 53 -7.20 20.79 -21.64
CA ALA A 53 -8.54 20.21 -21.44
C ALA A 53 -8.67 19.38 -20.14
N ALA A 54 -7.61 19.23 -19.35
CA ALA A 54 -7.59 18.37 -18.16
C ALA A 54 -7.96 19.08 -16.84
N LEU A 55 -8.25 20.39 -16.86
CA LEU A 55 -8.60 21.18 -15.66
C LEU A 55 -10.10 21.42 -15.48
N CYS A 56 -10.95 20.87 -16.35
CA CYS A 56 -12.41 20.96 -16.21
C CYS A 56 -13.01 19.56 -16.14
N LEU A 57 -12.55 18.73 -15.19
CA LEU A 57 -13.31 17.56 -14.78
C LEU A 57 -14.59 18.09 -14.12
N PRO A 58 -15.79 17.81 -14.68
CA PRO A 58 -17.02 18.16 -14.00
C PRO A 58 -16.99 17.45 -12.65
N LEU A 59 -17.27 18.18 -11.58
CA LEU A 59 -17.67 17.58 -10.31
C LEU A 59 -18.78 16.59 -10.66
N GLN A 60 -18.46 15.29 -10.69
CA GLN A 60 -19.39 14.25 -11.09
C GLN A 60 -20.64 14.42 -10.23
N ALA A 61 -21.75 14.80 -10.85
CA ALA A 61 -23.03 14.89 -10.18
C ALA A 61 -23.33 13.48 -9.70
N ALA A 62 -23.08 13.23 -8.41
CA ALA A 62 -23.28 11.91 -7.83
C ALA A 62 -24.74 11.53 -8.03
N ASP A 63 -24.93 10.34 -8.60
CA ASP A 63 -26.25 9.76 -8.82
C ASP A 63 -27.08 9.82 -7.53
N PRO A 64 -28.38 10.12 -7.62
CA PRO A 64 -29.24 10.11 -6.46
C PRO A 64 -29.18 8.73 -5.77
N PRO A 65 -29.21 8.68 -4.43
CA PRO A 65 -29.08 7.43 -3.70
C PRO A 65 -30.27 6.53 -4.04
N THR A 66 -29.99 5.26 -4.32
CA THR A 66 -31.02 4.26 -4.62
C THR A 66 -31.93 4.05 -3.40
N PRO A 67 -33.18 3.58 -3.57
CA PRO A 67 -34.10 3.36 -2.45
C PRO A 67 -33.53 2.46 -1.35
N GLN A 68 -32.77 1.44 -1.73
CA GLN A 68 -32.07 0.55 -0.79
C GLN A 68 -30.99 1.28 0.01
N GLN A 69 -30.19 2.13 -0.65
CA GLN A 69 -29.16 2.94 0.03
C GLN A 69 -29.79 3.93 1.01
N ARG A 70 -30.93 4.52 0.66
CA ARG A 70 -31.67 5.43 1.55
C ARG A 70 -32.10 4.71 2.84
N ALA A 71 -32.66 3.51 2.72
CA ALA A 71 -33.09 2.74 3.89
C ALA A 71 -31.92 2.40 4.82
N GLN A 72 -30.78 1.99 4.25
CA GLN A 72 -29.57 1.69 5.03
C GLN A 72 -28.99 2.94 5.72
N VAL A 73 -29.00 4.09 5.03
CA VAL A 73 -28.59 5.37 5.61
C VAL A 73 -29.47 5.72 6.81
N LEU A 74 -30.79 5.61 6.68
CA LEU A 74 -31.71 5.90 7.78
C LEU A 74 -31.46 4.96 8.97
N GLN A 75 -31.28 3.67 8.73
CA GLN A 75 -30.95 2.70 9.77
C GLN A 75 -29.63 3.05 10.49
N MET A 76 -28.60 3.48 9.74
CA MET A 76 -27.33 3.93 10.32
C MET A 76 -27.52 5.17 11.19
N VAL A 77 -28.33 6.13 10.73
CA VAL A 77 -28.64 7.35 11.48
C VAL A 77 -29.34 7.00 12.79
N ASP A 78 -30.34 6.12 12.76
CA ASP A 78 -31.07 5.69 13.96
C ASP A 78 -30.14 5.02 14.98
N GLN A 79 -29.21 4.18 14.51
CA GLN A 79 -28.31 3.42 15.39
C GLN A 79 -27.17 4.25 15.97
N HIS A 80 -26.65 5.21 15.22
CA HIS A 80 -25.39 5.87 15.58
C HIS A 80 -25.49 7.39 15.75
N LEU A 81 -26.51 8.03 15.18
CA LEU A 81 -26.68 9.48 15.10
C LEU A 81 -28.13 9.89 15.41
N PRO A 82 -28.68 9.53 16.58
CA PRO A 82 -30.09 9.76 16.90
C PRO A 82 -30.46 11.25 16.96
N GLN A 83 -29.50 12.15 17.14
CA GLN A 83 -29.74 13.60 17.12
C GLN A 83 -30.06 14.14 15.71
N LEU A 84 -29.70 13.39 14.66
CA LEU A 84 -29.88 13.81 13.28
C LEU A 84 -31.26 13.40 12.73
N THR A 85 -31.95 12.44 13.34
CA THR A 85 -33.28 11.96 12.89
C THR A 85 -34.29 13.10 12.86
N THR A 86 -34.38 13.86 13.96
CA THR A 86 -35.29 15.01 14.08
C THR A 86 -34.99 16.11 13.06
N VAL A 87 -33.70 16.32 12.75
CA VAL A 87 -33.28 17.29 11.73
C VAL A 87 -33.67 16.81 10.33
N LEU A 88 -33.49 15.52 10.04
CA LEU A 88 -33.87 14.94 8.74
C LEU A 88 -35.39 14.98 8.53
N ASP A 89 -36.18 14.69 9.55
CA ASP A 89 -37.64 14.81 9.49
C ASP A 89 -38.07 16.26 9.20
N TYR A 90 -37.48 17.23 9.90
CA TYR A 90 -37.73 18.65 9.64
C TYR A 90 -37.35 19.05 8.21
N LEU A 91 -36.19 18.61 7.72
CA LEU A 91 -35.74 18.91 6.36
C LEU A 91 -36.63 18.26 5.30
N ARG A 92 -37.17 17.07 5.57
CA ARG A 92 -38.09 16.37 4.66
C ARG A 92 -39.35 17.21 4.40
N ASP A 93 -39.91 17.78 5.46
CA ASP A 93 -41.20 18.47 5.39
C ASP A 93 -41.05 19.93 4.91
N ASN A 94 -39.98 20.62 5.30
CA ASN A 94 -39.80 22.05 5.03
C ASN A 94 -38.90 22.35 3.81
N SER A 95 -37.94 21.48 3.51
CA SER A 95 -36.88 21.76 2.53
C SER A 95 -36.41 20.48 1.82
N PRO A 96 -37.23 19.89 0.92
CA PRO A 96 -36.97 18.58 0.33
C PRO A 96 -35.67 18.52 -0.48
N ARG A 97 -35.22 19.66 -1.05
CA ARG A 97 -33.93 19.75 -1.76
C ARG A 97 -32.73 19.55 -0.83
N GLU A 98 -32.76 20.14 0.37
CA GLU A 98 -31.70 19.99 1.36
C GLU A 98 -31.74 18.59 2.00
N TYR A 99 -32.92 18.02 2.16
CA TYR A 99 -33.08 16.62 2.56
C TYR A 99 -32.38 15.65 1.60
N GLU A 100 -32.62 15.78 0.28
CA GLU A 100 -31.95 14.96 -0.74
C GLU A 100 -30.43 15.19 -0.78
N ARG A 101 -29.96 16.40 -0.45
CA ARG A 101 -28.53 16.69 -0.29
C ARG A 101 -27.96 15.98 0.94
N ALA A 102 -28.61 16.09 2.09
CA ALA A 102 -28.18 15.43 3.32
C ALA A 102 -28.12 13.90 3.15
N LEU A 103 -29.13 13.29 2.50
CA LEU A 103 -29.11 11.86 2.19
C LEU A 103 -27.93 11.47 1.29
N ARG A 104 -27.57 12.29 0.31
CA ARG A 104 -26.38 12.04 -0.54
C ARG A 104 -25.11 12.08 0.29
N ASP A 105 -24.94 13.05 1.16
CA ASP A 105 -23.74 13.17 1.99
C ASP A 105 -23.63 12.03 3.00
N LEU A 106 -24.74 11.66 3.65
CA LEU A 106 -24.81 10.49 4.53
C LEU A 106 -24.53 9.18 3.79
N SER A 107 -25.01 9.03 2.55
CA SER A 107 -24.72 7.84 1.73
C SER A 107 -23.22 7.71 1.42
N ARG A 108 -22.50 8.84 1.25
CA ARG A 108 -21.04 8.84 1.07
C ARG A 108 -20.33 8.44 2.35
N GLN A 109 -20.77 8.96 3.50
CA GLN A 109 -20.23 8.59 4.81
C GLN A 109 -20.44 7.09 5.09
N MET A 110 -21.63 6.57 4.79
CA MET A 110 -21.94 5.15 4.93
C MET A 110 -21.02 4.28 4.06
N ARG A 111 -20.83 4.61 2.77
CA ARG A 111 -19.90 3.87 1.89
C ARG A 111 -18.46 3.90 2.43
N ARG A 112 -18.03 5.01 3.01
CA ARG A 112 -16.72 5.15 3.65
C ARG A 112 -16.60 4.28 4.89
N LEU A 113 -17.67 4.20 5.69
CA LEU A 113 -17.75 3.33 6.86
C LEU A 113 -17.72 1.84 6.47
N GLU A 114 -18.45 1.43 5.45
CA GLU A 114 -18.41 0.06 4.91
C GLU A 114 -17.02 -0.31 4.39
N THR A 115 -16.36 0.61 3.69
CA THR A 115 -15.00 0.42 3.21
C THR A 115 -14.03 0.25 4.38
N SER A 116 -14.24 0.99 5.47
CA SER A 116 -13.44 0.87 6.69
C SER A 116 -13.69 -0.45 7.41
N ARG A 117 -14.94 -0.92 7.45
CA ARG A 117 -15.31 -2.25 7.96
C ARG A 117 -14.57 -3.39 7.26
N LYS A 118 -14.39 -3.30 5.95
CA LYS A 118 -13.62 -4.29 5.16
C LYS A 118 -12.12 -4.28 5.49
N ARG A 119 -11.58 -3.15 5.98
CA ARG A 119 -10.16 -3.02 6.33
C ARG A 119 -9.83 -3.56 7.72
N GLY A 120 -10.80 -3.53 8.63
CA GLY A 120 -10.68 -4.05 9.99
C GLY A 120 -11.46 -3.24 11.01
N GLU A 121 -11.63 -3.80 12.20
CA GLU A 121 -12.43 -3.22 13.30
C GLU A 121 -11.90 -1.86 13.74
N HIS A 122 -10.59 -1.71 13.94
CA HIS A 122 -9.98 -0.42 14.31
C HIS A 122 -10.27 0.71 13.31
N PHE A 123 -10.30 0.41 12.00
CA PHE A 123 -10.64 1.41 10.98
C PHE A 123 -12.13 1.76 11.03
N TYR A 124 -12.99 0.77 11.28
CA TYR A 124 -14.42 0.98 11.42
C TYR A 124 -14.75 1.87 12.62
N ASP A 125 -14.19 1.57 13.80
CA ASP A 125 -14.46 2.33 15.02
C ASP A 125 -13.97 3.78 14.91
N ASN A 126 -12.78 3.97 14.36
CA ASN A 126 -12.23 5.31 14.15
C ASN A 126 -13.08 6.11 13.16
N GLU A 127 -13.49 5.52 12.02
CA GLU A 127 -14.33 6.20 11.04
C GLU A 127 -15.72 6.52 11.61
N LEU A 128 -16.30 5.62 12.42
CA LEU A 128 -17.57 5.85 13.10
C LEU A 128 -17.48 7.06 14.05
N GLN A 129 -16.39 7.16 14.82
CA GLN A 129 -16.16 8.31 15.71
C GLN A 129 -15.96 9.61 14.92
N ILE A 130 -15.27 9.56 13.77
CA ILE A 130 -15.13 10.72 12.87
C ILE A 130 -16.50 11.20 12.41
N ILE A 131 -17.36 10.30 11.91
CA ILE A 131 -18.71 10.66 11.44
C ILE A 131 -19.55 11.28 12.57
N LYS A 132 -19.49 10.71 13.78
CA LYS A 132 -20.19 11.26 14.97
C LYS A 132 -19.72 12.67 15.33
N LEU A 133 -18.41 12.96 15.22
CA LEU A 133 -17.90 14.30 15.52
C LEU A 133 -18.19 15.29 14.40
N GLU A 134 -18.08 14.89 13.13
CA GLU A 134 -18.40 15.77 12.00
C GLU A 134 -19.87 16.21 12.07
N THR A 135 -20.79 15.30 12.34
CA THR A 135 -22.20 15.62 12.53
C THR A 135 -22.45 16.49 13.77
N ALA A 136 -21.78 16.23 14.90
CA ALA A 136 -21.88 17.08 16.09
C ALA A 136 -21.38 18.51 15.83
N ILE A 137 -20.28 18.64 15.07
CA ILE A 137 -19.73 19.94 14.64
C ILE A 137 -20.74 20.69 13.76
N ASP A 138 -21.33 20.02 12.77
CA ASP A 138 -22.32 20.63 11.88
C ASP A 138 -23.55 21.11 12.65
N LEU A 139 -24.03 20.31 13.61
CA LEU A 139 -25.11 20.71 14.51
C LEU A 139 -24.73 21.89 15.41
N ALA A 140 -23.50 21.92 15.95
CA ALA A 140 -23.02 23.04 16.75
C ALA A 140 -22.92 24.33 15.92
N VAL A 141 -22.44 24.24 14.68
CA VAL A 141 -22.40 25.37 13.73
C VAL A 141 -23.81 25.85 13.40
N ALA A 142 -24.76 24.94 13.16
CA ALA A 142 -26.15 25.30 12.91
C ALA A 142 -26.78 26.02 14.12
N LYS A 143 -26.54 25.52 15.34
CA LYS A 143 -26.99 26.18 16.58
C LYS A 143 -26.37 27.57 16.75
N LEU A 144 -25.07 27.72 16.48
CA LEU A 144 -24.38 29.00 16.55
C LEU A 144 -24.89 30.03 15.54
N ARG A 145 -25.42 29.60 14.39
CA ARG A 145 -26.08 30.50 13.43
C ARG A 145 -27.40 31.06 13.97
N LEU A 146 -28.09 30.32 14.83
CA LEU A 146 -29.32 30.78 15.47
C LEU A 146 -29.03 31.66 16.68
N ARG A 147 -28.06 31.28 17.50
CA ARG A 147 -27.71 31.98 18.73
C ARG A 147 -26.23 31.80 19.06
N ASP A 148 -25.56 32.92 19.27
CA ASP A 148 -24.13 32.93 19.54
C ASP A 148 -23.85 32.73 21.04
N GLU A 149 -23.55 31.48 21.42
CA GLU A 149 -23.28 31.10 22.81
C GLU A 149 -21.79 30.80 23.05
N PRO A 150 -21.17 31.34 24.12
CA PRO A 150 -19.76 31.10 24.42
C PRO A 150 -19.48 29.61 24.72
N GLU A 151 -20.43 28.91 25.32
CA GLU A 151 -20.33 27.47 25.61
C GLU A 151 -20.28 26.63 24.34
N LEU A 152 -21.14 26.94 23.36
CA LEU A 152 -21.15 26.28 22.05
C LEU A 152 -19.85 26.52 21.28
N ARG A 153 -19.27 27.73 21.37
CA ARG A 153 -17.95 28.02 20.78
C ARG A 153 -16.84 27.18 21.41
N GLN A 154 -16.87 27.01 22.73
CA GLN A 154 -15.89 26.16 23.43
C GLN A 154 -16.08 24.69 23.06
N GLN A 155 -17.32 24.21 22.99
CA GLN A 155 -17.63 22.85 22.55
C GLN A 155 -17.13 22.61 21.13
N LEU A 156 -17.46 23.50 20.18
CA LEU A 156 -16.99 23.41 18.80
C LEU A 156 -15.46 23.32 18.70
N ARG A 157 -14.72 24.12 19.50
CA ARG A 157 -13.25 24.03 19.55
C ARG A 157 -12.76 22.68 20.07
N ARG A 158 -13.41 22.10 21.09
CA ARG A 158 -13.08 20.77 21.62
C ARG A 158 -13.33 19.69 20.57
N ASP A 159 -14.49 19.73 19.91
CA ASP A 159 -14.90 18.73 18.93
C ASP A 159 -13.98 18.77 17.70
N ILE A 160 -13.61 19.95 17.21
CA ILE A 160 -12.63 20.10 16.12
C ILE A 160 -11.27 19.50 16.52
N ARG A 161 -10.77 19.77 17.73
CA ARG A 161 -9.50 19.18 18.19
C ARG A 161 -9.59 17.65 18.25
N ARG A 162 -10.70 17.11 18.78
CA ARG A 162 -10.92 15.66 18.83
C ARG A 162 -11.00 15.05 17.44
N LEU A 163 -11.66 15.71 16.48
CA LEU A 163 -11.70 15.28 15.09
C LEU A 163 -10.31 15.21 14.47
N GLN A 164 -9.46 16.23 14.69
CA GLN A 164 -8.07 16.20 14.21
C GLN A 164 -7.29 15.06 14.86
N GLN A 165 -7.48 14.81 16.14
CA GLN A 165 -6.84 13.70 16.85
C GLN A 165 -7.23 12.35 16.22
N LEU A 166 -8.51 12.11 15.94
CA LEU A 166 -8.96 10.87 15.29
C LEU A 166 -8.39 10.70 13.88
N ARG A 167 -8.25 11.79 13.12
CA ARG A 167 -7.62 11.77 11.79
C ARG A 167 -6.15 11.42 11.88
N ILE A 168 -5.44 11.93 12.89
CA ILE A 168 -4.05 11.55 13.16
C ILE A 168 -3.99 10.07 13.53
N GLU A 169 -4.82 9.59 14.45
CA GLU A 169 -4.88 8.18 14.85
C GLU A 169 -5.10 7.27 13.64
N ARG A 170 -6.05 7.59 12.77
CA ARG A 170 -6.26 6.87 11.51
C ARG A 170 -4.99 6.78 10.67
N LEU A 171 -4.32 7.91 10.43
CA LEU A 171 -3.10 7.96 9.62
C LEU A 171 -1.96 7.17 10.27
N THR A 172 -1.88 7.15 11.60
CA THR A 172 -0.89 6.32 12.31
C THR A 172 -1.12 4.83 12.07
N PHE A 173 -2.38 4.36 12.14
CA PHE A 173 -2.71 2.96 11.82
C PHE A 173 -2.48 2.62 10.34
N GLU A 174 -2.80 3.53 9.43
CA GLU A 174 -2.50 3.35 8.00
C GLU A 174 -0.99 3.23 7.77
N ARG A 175 -0.19 4.10 8.39
CA ARG A 175 1.28 4.03 8.35
C ARG A 175 1.79 2.67 8.86
N GLU A 176 1.31 2.22 10.02
CA GLU A 176 1.75 0.94 10.59
C GLU A 176 1.42 -0.23 9.67
N THR A 177 0.21 -0.26 9.13
CA THR A 177 -0.23 -1.31 8.20
C THR A 177 0.63 -1.35 6.94
N LEU A 178 0.90 -0.18 6.36
CA LEU A 178 1.76 -0.06 5.19
C LEU A 178 3.21 -0.44 5.50
N SER A 179 3.73 -0.08 6.67
CA SER A 179 5.09 -0.46 7.09
C SER A 179 5.26 -1.97 7.21
N LYS A 180 4.25 -2.67 7.73
CA LYS A 180 4.25 -4.15 7.81
C LYS A 180 4.25 -4.77 6.42
N ARG A 181 3.45 -4.22 5.49
CA ARG A 181 3.43 -4.67 4.10
C ARG A 181 4.79 -4.43 3.42
N LEU A 182 5.39 -3.27 3.64
CA LEU A 182 6.70 -2.91 3.10
C LEU A 182 7.76 -3.92 3.55
N LYS A 183 7.82 -4.25 4.86
CA LYS A 183 8.76 -5.25 5.39
C LYS A 183 8.63 -6.61 4.68
N ARG A 184 7.42 -7.10 4.51
CA ARG A 184 7.17 -8.37 3.79
C ARG A 184 7.64 -8.31 2.33
N THR A 185 7.36 -7.21 1.65
CA THR A 185 7.81 -7.04 0.25
C THR A 185 9.33 -6.93 0.14
N THR A 186 10.00 -6.29 1.11
CA THR A 186 11.47 -6.21 1.12
C THR A 186 12.11 -7.56 1.42
N GLU A 187 11.52 -8.38 2.31
CA GLU A 187 11.96 -9.75 2.55
C GLU A 187 11.81 -10.62 1.30
N GLN A 188 10.68 -10.50 0.59
CA GLN A 188 10.46 -11.20 -0.67
C GLN A 188 11.46 -10.78 -1.75
N LEU A 189 11.76 -9.49 -1.84
CA LEU A 189 12.74 -8.94 -2.77
C LEU A 189 14.13 -9.51 -2.47
N ALA A 190 14.57 -9.46 -1.21
CA ALA A 190 15.85 -10.02 -0.80
C ALA A 190 15.97 -11.52 -1.09
N ALA A 191 14.88 -12.29 -0.89
CA ALA A 191 14.86 -13.71 -1.23
C ALA A 191 15.01 -13.97 -2.74
N VAL A 192 14.42 -13.12 -3.60
CA VAL A 192 14.57 -13.21 -5.05
C VAL A 192 15.98 -12.81 -5.47
N GLU A 193 16.54 -11.74 -4.90
CA GLU A 193 17.92 -11.32 -5.15
C GLU A 193 18.92 -12.42 -4.78
N GLN A 194 18.73 -13.10 -3.64
CA GLN A 194 19.57 -14.22 -3.24
C GLN A 194 19.46 -15.40 -4.22
N ARG A 195 18.26 -15.73 -4.69
CA ARG A 195 18.07 -16.79 -5.72
C ARG A 195 18.74 -16.41 -7.02
N LEU A 196 18.65 -15.14 -7.41
CA LEU A 196 19.29 -14.62 -8.61
C LEU A 196 20.81 -14.74 -8.50
N GLU A 197 21.38 -14.36 -7.36
CA GLU A 197 22.81 -14.48 -7.11
C GLU A 197 23.27 -15.94 -7.11
N ASN A 198 22.54 -16.84 -6.45
CA ASN A 198 22.82 -18.27 -6.50
C ASN A 198 22.77 -18.81 -7.94
N ALA A 199 21.79 -18.39 -8.74
CA ALA A 199 21.66 -18.78 -10.14
C ALA A 199 22.80 -18.23 -11.02
N ARG A 200 23.35 -17.05 -10.68
CA ARG A 200 24.55 -16.52 -11.34
C ARG A 200 25.78 -17.35 -11.01
N GLN A 201 25.94 -17.73 -9.74
CA GLN A 201 27.09 -18.52 -9.28
C GLN A 201 27.06 -19.96 -9.81
N SER A 202 25.87 -20.56 -9.94
CA SER A 202 25.71 -21.91 -10.49
C SER A 202 25.56 -21.95 -12.01
N LEU A 203 25.63 -20.80 -12.71
CA LEU A 203 25.30 -20.69 -14.13
C LEU A 203 26.11 -21.65 -15.01
N ASP A 204 27.43 -21.65 -14.86
CA ASP A 204 28.31 -22.50 -15.69
C ASP A 204 28.14 -23.98 -15.35
N GLU A 205 28.00 -24.31 -14.06
CA GLU A 205 27.77 -25.69 -13.62
C GLU A 205 26.43 -26.25 -14.13
N ASP A 206 25.38 -25.44 -14.08
CA ASP A 206 24.05 -25.84 -14.54
C ASP A 206 24.01 -25.93 -16.07
N ALA A 207 24.67 -25.00 -16.77
CA ALA A 207 24.86 -25.08 -18.22
C ALA A 207 25.62 -26.36 -18.63
N GLU A 208 26.67 -26.74 -17.90
CA GLU A 208 27.40 -28.00 -18.13
C GLU A 208 26.53 -29.24 -17.88
N LYS A 209 25.72 -29.25 -16.80
CA LYS A 209 24.79 -30.36 -16.49
C LYS A 209 23.77 -30.53 -17.60
N ASP A 210 23.20 -29.43 -18.08
CA ASP A 210 22.25 -29.42 -19.19
C ASP A 210 22.91 -29.90 -20.48
N PHE A 211 24.11 -29.40 -20.80
CA PHE A 211 24.90 -29.84 -21.94
C PHE A 211 25.16 -31.36 -21.91
N LYS A 212 25.63 -31.91 -20.78
CA LYS A 212 25.86 -33.36 -20.61
C LYS A 212 24.55 -34.17 -20.75
N THR A 213 23.44 -33.64 -20.25
CA THR A 213 22.11 -34.28 -20.36
C THR A 213 21.66 -34.33 -21.83
N LEU A 214 21.87 -33.26 -22.58
CA LEU A 214 21.55 -33.19 -24.01
C LEU A 214 22.44 -34.12 -24.84
N LEU A 215 23.75 -34.18 -24.57
CA LEU A 215 24.66 -35.14 -25.22
C LEU A 215 24.22 -36.59 -25.01
N ARG A 216 23.82 -36.94 -23.78
CA ARG A 216 23.28 -38.28 -23.48
C ARG A 216 22.00 -38.56 -24.28
N LYS A 217 21.09 -37.59 -24.39
CA LYS A 217 19.85 -37.72 -25.16
C LYS A 217 20.11 -37.85 -26.67
N ALA A 218 21.15 -37.21 -27.18
CA ALA A 218 21.57 -37.30 -28.58
C ALA A 218 22.34 -38.59 -28.94
N GLY A 219 22.49 -39.53 -27.99
CA GLY A 219 23.25 -40.77 -28.21
C GLY A 219 24.78 -40.57 -28.25
N ARG A 220 25.27 -39.40 -27.83
CA ARG A 220 26.69 -39.02 -27.77
C ARG A 220 27.23 -39.05 -26.34
N ALA A 221 26.72 -39.94 -25.49
CA ALA A 221 27.21 -40.07 -24.13
C ALA A 221 28.68 -40.54 -24.15
N ASP A 222 29.56 -39.85 -23.40
CA ASP A 222 30.95 -40.25 -23.21
C ASP A 222 31.05 -41.75 -22.92
N SER A 223 31.75 -42.47 -23.80
CA SER A 223 31.91 -43.93 -23.80
C SER A 223 32.70 -44.47 -22.61
N THR A 224 33.19 -43.61 -21.71
CA THR A 224 34.04 -43.96 -20.57
C THR A 224 33.35 -44.78 -19.48
N ARG A 225 32.02 -44.87 -19.44
CA ARG A 225 31.28 -45.73 -18.48
C ARG A 225 30.76 -47.07 -19.03
N GLY A 226 31.03 -47.38 -20.29
CA GLY A 226 30.57 -48.62 -20.93
C GLY A 226 31.31 -49.90 -20.47
N ASN A 227 32.49 -49.77 -19.84
CA ASN A 227 33.35 -50.93 -19.60
C ASN A 227 33.14 -51.62 -18.23
N ASP A 228 32.67 -50.90 -17.20
CA ASP A 228 32.63 -51.48 -15.84
C ASP A 228 31.36 -52.31 -15.53
N LYS A 229 30.26 -52.08 -16.25
CA LYS A 229 29.01 -52.85 -16.02
C LYS A 229 29.04 -54.26 -16.61
N ARG A 230 29.94 -54.57 -17.57
CA ARG A 230 30.13 -55.94 -18.07
C ARG A 230 31.02 -56.80 -17.15
N ALA A 231 31.76 -56.21 -16.22
CA ALA A 231 32.64 -56.96 -15.31
C ALA A 231 31.93 -57.47 -14.03
N ARG A 232 30.84 -56.84 -13.59
CA ARG A 232 30.15 -57.19 -12.32
C ARG A 232 28.94 -58.11 -12.46
N SER A 233 28.46 -58.42 -13.67
CA SER A 233 27.32 -59.34 -13.87
C SER A 233 27.70 -60.83 -13.89
N ARG A 234 28.97 -61.19 -13.64
CA ARG A 234 29.43 -62.61 -13.61
C ARG A 234 29.65 -63.21 -12.22
N THR A 235 29.51 -62.47 -11.13
CA THR A 235 29.82 -62.97 -9.76
C THR A 235 28.71 -62.72 -8.74
N ARG A 236 27.44 -62.91 -9.12
CA ARG A 236 26.35 -62.98 -8.13
C ARG A 236 25.20 -63.86 -8.58
N SER A 237 25.51 -65.12 -8.85
CA SER A 237 24.56 -66.21 -8.84
C SER A 237 24.86 -67.10 -7.65
N GLU A 238 24.40 -66.69 -6.46
CA GLU A 238 24.02 -67.61 -5.38
C GLU A 238 23.05 -66.91 -4.42
N LYS A 239 21.93 -67.60 -4.20
CA LYS A 239 20.69 -67.31 -3.45
C LYS A 239 20.97 -67.39 -1.93
N PRO A 240 20.11 -66.89 -0.99
CA PRO A 240 18.72 -67.36 -0.82
C PRO A 240 17.70 -66.26 -0.43
N ALA A 241 16.43 -66.68 -0.49
CA ALA A 241 15.24 -65.93 -0.11
C ALA A 241 15.11 -65.78 1.42
N SER A 242 14.58 -64.64 1.89
CA SER A 242 13.62 -64.60 3.01
C SER A 242 12.94 -63.22 3.15
N ASP A 243 11.63 -63.30 3.29
CA ASP A 243 10.73 -62.49 4.13
C ASP A 243 10.56 -60.95 3.97
N ALA A 244 9.43 -60.64 3.34
CA ALA A 244 8.26 -59.98 3.95
C ALA A 244 8.31 -58.51 4.45
N SER A 245 7.57 -57.67 3.70
CA SER A 245 6.58 -56.66 4.18
C SER A 245 7.07 -55.27 4.67
N PRO A 246 6.17 -54.26 4.79
CA PRO A 246 5.47 -53.57 3.70
C PRO A 246 5.59 -52.03 3.77
N THR A 247 5.21 -51.37 2.67
CA THR A 247 5.17 -49.92 2.42
C THR A 247 4.19 -49.16 3.33
N PRO A 248 4.54 -47.98 3.91
CA PRO A 248 3.56 -47.07 4.47
C PRO A 248 3.05 -46.10 3.39
N THR A 249 1.79 -46.27 3.00
CA THR A 249 1.04 -45.28 2.21
C THR A 249 0.52 -44.19 3.14
N ASN A 250 1.14 -43.00 3.11
CA ASN A 250 0.65 -41.86 3.87
C ASN A 250 -0.40 -41.08 3.05
N ARG A 251 -1.66 -41.50 3.17
CA ARG A 251 -2.85 -40.85 2.61
C ARG A 251 -3.56 -40.07 3.72
N THR A 252 -3.13 -38.85 3.99
CA THR A 252 -3.81 -37.99 4.97
C THR A 252 -4.97 -37.24 4.33
N LYS A 253 -6.13 -37.46 4.95
CA LYS A 253 -7.47 -37.05 4.58
C LYS A 253 -7.63 -35.53 4.57
N ARG A 254 -8.32 -35.08 3.52
CA ARG A 254 -8.96 -33.78 3.36
C ARG A 254 -10.31 -33.86 4.08
N SER A 255 -10.49 -33.08 5.14
CA SER A 255 -11.81 -32.86 5.76
C SER A 255 -12.41 -31.56 5.22
N PRO A 256 -13.68 -31.55 4.79
CA PRO A 256 -14.41 -30.31 4.54
C PRO A 256 -15.00 -29.81 5.87
N GLN A 257 -14.73 -28.55 6.22
CA GLN A 257 -15.50 -27.86 7.27
C GLN A 257 -16.79 -27.32 6.67
N SER A 258 -17.86 -27.65 7.37
CA SER A 258 -19.23 -27.14 7.21
C SER A 258 -19.34 -25.69 7.65
#